data_AF-A0A949TPR7-F1
#
_entry.id   AF-A0A949TPR7-F1
#
_cell.length_a   1.000
_cell.length_b   1.000
_cell.length_c   1.000
_cell.angle_alpha   90.00
_cell.angle_beta   90.00
_cell.angle_gamma   90.00
#
_symmetry.space_group_name_H-M   'P 1'
#
loop_
_entity.id
_entity.type
_entity.pdbx_description
1 polymer ?
#
loop_
_entity_poly.entity_id
_entity_poly.type
_entity_poly.pdbx_seq_one_letter_code
_entity_poly.pdbx_strand_id
1 'polypeptide(L)'
;MRSWTKFAIGFAAMLLAFVLQLQQANASGDRPTWRPPPTMGMQDNVVSLKRVGDWQVTCYRRTFVQPVRDACELRLHEREQATGHTKPTFIFDLVIEAVPAAPNPGRGQNLVSEIYDFNLLLDSTPTPSWSDAVLRIGEFELRVSDVCVIGPCLLRRGAAEHLVEQMLSAERPAGVLTFRDAPLSKSFMKRRIGIPLADFGEAMSLLIEQTQLHSGY
;
A
#
# COMPACT_ATOMS: atom_id res chain seq x y z
N MET A 1 50.40 34.00 25.72
CA MET A 1 48.95 34.12 25.44
C MET A 1 48.57 33.07 24.40
N ARG A 2 48.02 31.93 24.82
CA ARG A 2 47.77 30.75 23.96
C ARG A 2 46.32 30.76 23.44
N SER A 3 46.18 30.41 22.17
CA SER A 3 44.98 30.47 21.31
C SER A 3 43.92 29.43 21.69
N TRP A 4 42.72 29.87 22.10
CA TRP A 4 41.57 29.01 22.45
C TRP A 4 40.57 28.77 21.31
N THR A 5 40.76 29.40 20.14
CA THR A 5 39.78 29.35 19.03
C THR A 5 39.87 28.10 18.16
N LYS A 6 40.88 27.23 18.33
CA LYS A 6 41.05 26.02 17.50
C LYS A 6 40.29 24.79 17.99
N PHE A 7 39.73 24.79 19.20
CA PHE A 7 39.00 23.63 19.74
C PHE A 7 37.49 23.62 19.41
N ALA A 8 36.87 24.78 19.17
CA ALA A 8 35.42 24.85 18.98
C ALA A 8 34.94 24.32 17.61
N ILE A 9 35.75 24.47 16.56
CA ILE A 9 35.36 24.09 15.19
C ILE A 9 35.42 22.57 14.99
N GLY A 10 36.33 21.87 15.68
CA GLY A 10 36.44 20.40 15.59
C GLY A 10 35.26 19.65 16.23
N PHE A 11 34.69 20.21 17.31
CA PHE A 11 33.59 19.57 18.03
C PHE A 11 32.25 19.71 17.30
N ALA A 12 32.00 20.86 16.66
CA ALA A 12 30.79 21.08 15.86
C ALA A 12 30.74 20.19 14.61
N ALA A 13 31.89 19.96 13.96
CA ALA A 13 31.98 19.06 12.80
C ALA A 13 31.75 17.58 13.18
N MET A 14 32.24 17.14 14.34
CA MET A 14 31.97 15.78 14.83
C MET A 14 30.50 15.57 15.23
N LEU A 15 29.85 16.57 15.83
CA LEU A 15 28.42 16.50 16.15
C LEU A 15 27.55 16.44 14.88
N LEU A 16 27.89 17.22 13.83
CA LEU A 16 27.18 17.15 12.56
C LEU A 16 27.38 15.80 11.86
N ALA A 17 28.60 15.25 11.87
CA ALA A 17 28.87 13.94 11.30
C ALA A 17 28.14 12.81 12.06
N PHE A 18 28.04 12.91 13.39
CA PHE A 18 27.31 11.94 14.21
C PHE A 18 25.79 12.03 14.03
N VAL A 19 25.24 13.25 13.87
CA VAL A 19 23.83 13.44 13.52
C VAL A 19 23.53 12.94 12.10
N LEU A 20 24.43 13.13 11.14
CA LEU A 20 24.31 12.55 9.80
C LEU A 20 24.37 11.02 9.80
N GLN A 21 25.24 10.41 10.62
CA GLN A 21 25.29 8.95 10.78
C GLN A 21 24.03 8.41 11.48
N LEU A 22 23.43 9.14 12.43
CA LEU A 22 22.17 8.76 13.05
C LEU A 22 20.96 8.86 12.09
N GLN A 23 20.98 9.79 11.13
CA GLN A 23 19.91 9.89 10.12
C GLN A 23 19.97 8.78 9.07
N GLN A 24 21.14 8.17 8.82
CA GLN A 24 21.28 7.06 7.88
C GLN A 24 20.97 5.67 8.45
N ALA A 25 20.73 5.54 9.76
CA ALA A 25 20.48 4.23 10.39
C ALA A 25 19.00 3.76 10.35
N ASN A 26 18.07 4.57 9.82
CA ASN A 26 16.66 4.16 9.66
C ASN A 26 16.13 4.31 8.22
N ALA A 27 17.02 4.57 7.25
CA ALA A 27 16.68 4.61 5.84
C ALA A 27 17.44 3.49 5.11
N SER A 28 16.70 2.51 4.62
CA SER A 28 17.09 1.60 3.51
C SER A 28 18.23 0.60 3.73
N GLY A 29 18.33 -0.04 4.89
CA GLY A 29 19.17 -1.23 5.05
C GLY A 29 18.36 -2.52 4.82
N ASP A 30 18.49 -3.12 3.63
CA ASP A 30 18.02 -4.47 3.31
C ASP A 30 16.53 -4.74 3.56
N ARG A 31 15.63 -4.16 2.75
CA ARG A 31 14.35 -4.82 2.48
C ARG A 31 14.65 -5.95 1.49
N PRO A 32 14.69 -7.23 1.89
CA PRO A 32 14.68 -8.31 0.90
C PRO A 32 13.44 -8.08 0.04
N THR A 33 13.63 -7.82 -1.25
CA THR A 33 12.56 -7.76 -2.26
C THR A 33 11.99 -9.16 -2.42
N TRP A 34 11.29 -9.61 -1.40
CA TRP A 34 10.62 -10.88 -1.34
C TRP A 34 9.39 -10.80 -2.24
N ARG A 35 9.09 -11.90 -2.95
CA ARG A 35 7.96 -11.97 -3.88
C ARG A 35 6.70 -12.22 -3.05
N PRO A 36 5.72 -11.29 -2.94
CA PRO A 36 4.49 -11.57 -2.24
C PRO A 36 3.87 -12.86 -2.81
N PRO A 37 3.36 -13.79 -1.98
CA PRO A 37 2.54 -14.86 -2.49
C PRO A 37 1.32 -14.18 -3.10
N PRO A 38 0.88 -14.58 -4.30
CA PRO A 38 -0.43 -14.21 -4.78
C PRO A 38 -1.46 -14.57 -3.70
N THR A 39 -2.54 -13.78 -3.63
CA THR A 39 -3.70 -14.00 -2.75
C THR A 39 -4.06 -15.49 -2.73
N MET A 40 -4.29 -16.04 -1.53
CA MET A 40 -4.57 -17.46 -1.33
C MET A 40 -5.64 -17.95 -2.31
N GLY A 41 -5.26 -18.90 -3.18
CA GLY A 41 -6.14 -19.56 -4.16
C GLY A 41 -5.83 -19.30 -5.64
N MET A 42 -4.95 -18.36 -6.00
CA MET A 42 -4.71 -17.99 -7.43
C MET A 42 -3.24 -18.05 -7.89
N GLN A 43 -2.37 -18.71 -7.12
CA GLN A 43 -0.92 -18.75 -7.38
C GLN A 43 -0.56 -19.46 -8.70
N ASP A 44 -1.31 -20.50 -9.05
CA ASP A 44 -1.05 -21.30 -10.25
C ASP A 44 -1.52 -20.63 -11.54
N ASN A 45 -2.20 -19.48 -11.43
CA ASN A 45 -2.84 -18.78 -12.55
C ASN A 45 -2.25 -17.40 -12.84
N VAL A 46 -1.10 -17.05 -12.26
CA VAL A 46 -0.43 -15.77 -12.53
C VAL A 46 0.04 -15.73 -13.99
N VAL A 47 -0.47 -14.76 -14.75
CA VAL A 47 -0.15 -14.55 -16.17
C VAL A 47 1.02 -13.57 -16.31
N SER A 48 1.00 -12.50 -15.51
CA SER A 48 2.05 -11.48 -15.53
C SER A 48 2.25 -10.88 -14.14
N LEU A 49 3.48 -10.44 -13.89
CA LEU A 49 3.86 -9.75 -12.65
C LEU A 49 4.87 -8.66 -13.01
N LYS A 50 4.53 -7.42 -12.68
CA LYS A 50 5.37 -6.23 -12.90
C LYS A 50 5.45 -5.41 -11.60
N ARG A 51 6.52 -4.63 -11.44
CA ARG A 51 6.77 -3.81 -10.25
C ARG A 51 7.08 -2.38 -10.63
N VAL A 52 6.62 -1.45 -9.80
CA VAL A 52 6.85 -0.01 -9.90
C VAL A 52 7.08 0.50 -8.48
N GLY A 53 8.33 0.75 -8.11
CA GLY A 53 8.71 1.05 -6.73
C GLY A 53 8.30 -0.07 -5.76
N ASP A 54 7.60 0.32 -4.69
CA ASP A 54 7.03 -0.59 -3.68
C ASP A 54 5.72 -1.29 -4.14
N TRP A 55 5.19 -0.91 -5.29
CA TRP A 55 3.93 -1.43 -5.82
C TRP A 55 4.14 -2.59 -6.78
N GLN A 56 3.22 -3.55 -6.74
CA GLN A 56 3.23 -4.71 -7.63
C GLN A 56 1.91 -4.83 -8.40
N VAL A 57 1.99 -4.83 -9.72
CA VAL A 57 0.86 -5.19 -10.59
C VAL A 57 0.95 -6.68 -10.91
N THR A 58 -0.10 -7.44 -10.58
CA THR A 58 -0.19 -8.88 -10.83
C THR A 58 -1.45 -9.18 -11.61
N CYS A 59 -1.31 -9.81 -12.77
CA CYS A 59 -2.45 -10.31 -13.53
C CYS A 59 -2.56 -11.82 -13.40
N TYR A 60 -3.77 -12.32 -13.22
CA TYR A 60 -4.05 -13.73 -13.04
C TYR A 60 -5.31 -14.14 -13.77
N ARG A 61 -5.37 -15.42 -14.16
CA ARG A 61 -6.53 -16.02 -14.81
C ARG A 61 -7.56 -16.46 -13.76
N ARG A 62 -8.77 -15.88 -13.78
CA ARG A 62 -9.86 -16.31 -12.88
C ARG A 62 -10.53 -17.56 -13.45
N THR A 63 -10.05 -18.74 -13.06
CA THR A 63 -10.59 -20.03 -13.51
C THR A 63 -11.89 -20.44 -12.81
N PHE A 64 -12.28 -19.76 -11.74
CA PHE A 64 -13.41 -20.13 -10.88
C PHE A 64 -14.63 -19.19 -11.02
N VAL A 65 -14.53 -18.15 -11.84
CA VAL A 65 -15.63 -17.21 -12.12
C VAL A 65 -15.93 -17.30 -13.61
N GLN A 66 -17.20 -17.55 -13.98
CA GLN A 66 -17.63 -17.52 -15.38
C GLN A 66 -18.23 -16.14 -15.73
N PRO A 67 -17.89 -15.55 -16.89
CA PRO A 67 -16.91 -16.05 -17.86
C PRO A 67 -15.48 -15.99 -17.29
N VAL A 68 -14.63 -16.95 -17.69
CA VAL A 68 -13.20 -16.93 -17.35
C VAL A 68 -12.64 -15.62 -17.89
N ARG A 69 -12.19 -14.75 -16.98
CA ARG A 69 -11.60 -13.47 -17.30
C ARG A 69 -10.29 -13.35 -16.57
N ASP A 70 -9.26 -12.92 -17.28
CA ASP A 70 -8.04 -12.47 -16.64
C ASP A 70 -8.37 -11.18 -15.86
N ALA A 71 -7.74 -11.01 -14.71
CA ALA A 71 -7.90 -9.82 -13.88
C ALA A 71 -6.54 -9.38 -13.39
N CYS A 72 -6.36 -8.07 -13.26
CA CYS A 72 -5.15 -7.46 -12.76
C CYS A 72 -5.43 -6.74 -11.45
N GLU A 73 -4.51 -6.88 -10.51
CA GLU A 73 -4.54 -6.18 -9.23
C GLU A 73 -3.23 -5.42 -9.01
N LEU A 74 -3.34 -4.27 -8.38
CA LEU A 74 -2.23 -3.48 -7.88
C LEU A 74 -2.16 -3.68 -6.37
N ARG A 75 -1.00 -4.11 -5.89
CA ARG A 75 -0.79 -4.52 -4.51
C ARG A 75 0.36 -3.76 -3.87
N LEU A 76 0.12 -3.23 -2.68
CA LEU A 76 1.15 -2.86 -1.72
C LEU A 76 1.20 -3.95 -0.65
N HIS A 77 2.40 -4.47 -0.42
CA HIS A 77 2.62 -5.59 0.49
C HIS A 77 3.67 -5.25 1.53
N GLU A 78 3.31 -5.32 2.81
CA GLU A 78 4.21 -5.03 3.93
C GLU A 78 4.31 -6.23 4.87
N ARG A 79 5.51 -6.48 5.39
CA ARG A 79 5.78 -7.63 6.27
C ARG A 79 6.74 -7.28 7.38
N GLU A 80 6.48 -7.86 8.54
CA GLU A 80 7.40 -7.85 9.67
C GLU A 80 7.84 -9.29 9.96
N GLN A 81 9.14 -9.49 10.16
CA GLN A 81 9.70 -10.77 10.54
C GLN A 81 10.51 -10.60 11.83
N ALA A 82 10.08 -11.29 12.89
CA ALA A 82 10.85 -11.34 14.13
C ALA A 82 12.12 -12.20 13.95
N THR A 83 13.24 -11.75 14.52
CA THR A 83 14.52 -12.46 14.49
C THR A 83 14.35 -13.88 15.03
N GLY A 84 14.81 -14.89 14.29
CA GLY A 84 14.69 -16.30 14.68
C GLY A 84 13.38 -16.99 14.27
N HIS A 85 12.45 -16.30 13.61
CA HIS A 85 11.23 -16.92 13.06
C HIS A 85 11.36 -17.18 11.56
N THR A 86 10.89 -18.34 11.11
CA THR A 86 10.85 -18.73 9.69
C THR A 86 9.64 -18.17 8.94
N LYS A 87 8.60 -17.73 9.66
CA LYS A 87 7.40 -17.12 9.11
C LYS A 87 7.31 -15.66 9.55
N PRO A 88 6.78 -14.77 8.69
CA PRO A 88 6.51 -13.39 9.09
C PRO A 88 5.51 -13.38 10.25
N THR A 89 5.78 -12.53 11.24
CA THR A 89 4.91 -12.32 12.40
C THR A 89 3.74 -11.39 12.06
N PHE A 90 3.88 -10.61 10.99
CA PHE A 90 2.85 -9.72 10.49
C PHE A 90 2.92 -9.60 8.96
N ILE A 91 1.74 -9.57 8.34
CA ILE A 91 1.55 -9.33 6.90
C ILE A 91 0.45 -8.28 6.74
N PHE A 92 0.64 -7.35 5.83
CA PHE A 92 -0.38 -6.40 5.38
C PHE A 92 -0.45 -6.36 3.87
N ASP A 93 -1.67 -6.36 3.35
CA ASP A 93 -1.99 -6.28 1.94
C ASP A 93 -3.00 -5.14 1.72
N LEU A 94 -2.62 -4.18 0.88
CA LEU A 94 -3.55 -3.23 0.25
C LEU A 94 -3.64 -3.61 -1.22
N VAL A 95 -4.83 -4.02 -1.67
CA VAL A 95 -5.07 -4.51 -3.02
C VAL A 95 -6.10 -3.63 -3.71
N ILE A 96 -5.78 -3.18 -4.92
CA ILE A 96 -6.65 -2.38 -5.78
C ILE A 96 -6.88 -3.13 -7.08
N GLU A 97 -8.13 -3.38 -7.42
CA GLU A 97 -8.54 -3.83 -8.76
C GLU A 97 -9.26 -2.68 -9.46
N ALA A 98 -8.88 -2.43 -10.72
CA ALA A 98 -9.57 -1.48 -11.59
C ALA A 98 -10.48 -2.27 -12.55
N VAL A 99 -11.75 -1.89 -12.62
CA VAL A 99 -12.75 -2.47 -13.52
C VAL A 99 -13.29 -1.35 -14.40
N PRO A 100 -13.37 -1.52 -15.74
CA PRO A 100 -14.00 -0.51 -16.59
C PRO A 100 -15.40 -0.17 -16.10
N ALA A 101 -15.68 1.11 -15.89
CA ALA A 101 -16.98 1.56 -15.44
C ALA A 101 -18.04 1.31 -16.52
N ALA A 102 -19.26 0.99 -16.09
CA ALA A 102 -20.38 0.93 -17.02
C ALA A 102 -20.63 2.33 -17.64
N PRO A 103 -20.96 2.42 -18.94
CA PRO A 103 -21.25 3.70 -19.58
C PRO A 103 -22.40 4.41 -18.85
N ASN A 104 -22.10 5.55 -18.23
CA ASN A 104 -23.10 6.37 -17.57
C ASN A 104 -23.05 7.79 -18.16
N PRO A 105 -24.05 8.23 -18.92
CA PRO A 105 -24.06 9.52 -19.61
C PRO A 105 -24.06 10.75 -18.67
N GLY A 106 -24.20 10.55 -17.34
CA GLY A 106 -24.05 11.60 -16.33
C GLY A 106 -22.70 11.64 -15.62
N ARG A 107 -21.77 10.74 -15.95
CA ARG A 107 -20.41 10.70 -15.35
C ARG A 107 -19.48 11.54 -16.23
N GLY A 108 -18.71 12.45 -15.64
CA GLY A 108 -17.70 13.23 -16.36
C GLY A 108 -16.60 12.32 -16.92
N GLN A 109 -15.64 12.86 -17.67
CA GLN A 109 -14.48 12.09 -18.18
C GLN A 109 -13.14 12.69 -17.76
N ASN A 110 -13.10 13.40 -16.64
CA ASN A 110 -11.94 14.13 -16.18
C ASN A 110 -11.16 13.41 -15.07
N LEU A 111 -11.79 12.47 -14.36
CA LEU A 111 -11.15 11.71 -13.27
C LEU A 111 -11.04 10.21 -13.62
N VAL A 112 -9.99 9.55 -13.12
CA VAL A 112 -9.79 8.10 -13.37
C VAL A 112 -10.95 7.28 -12.80
N SER A 113 -11.51 7.69 -11.66
CA SER A 113 -12.70 7.12 -11.02
C SER A 113 -13.98 7.25 -11.85
N GLU A 114 -14.01 8.13 -12.85
CA GLU A 114 -15.15 8.23 -13.77
C GLU A 114 -15.08 7.17 -14.87
N ILE A 115 -13.88 6.72 -15.22
CA ILE A 115 -13.61 5.73 -16.27
C ILE A 115 -13.53 4.32 -15.68
N TYR A 116 -13.09 4.19 -14.43
CA TYR A 116 -12.88 2.93 -13.74
C TYR A 116 -13.58 2.90 -12.38
N ASP A 117 -14.20 1.76 -12.10
CA ASP A 117 -14.64 1.40 -10.77
C ASP A 117 -13.49 0.69 -10.04
N PHE A 118 -13.31 1.00 -8.75
CA PHE A 118 -12.23 0.44 -7.96
C PHE A 118 -12.75 -0.47 -6.84
N ASN A 119 -12.21 -1.68 -6.78
CA ASN A 119 -12.34 -2.54 -5.61
C ASN A 119 -11.07 -2.43 -4.78
N LEU A 120 -11.20 -2.03 -3.52
CA LEU A 120 -10.05 -1.88 -2.62
C LEU A 120 -10.21 -2.78 -1.40
N LEU A 121 -9.26 -3.69 -1.23
CA LEU A 121 -9.21 -4.64 -0.12
C LEU A 121 -8.04 -4.27 0.80
N LEU A 122 -8.34 -4.18 2.10
CA LEU A 122 -7.34 -4.14 3.15
C LEU A 122 -7.38 -5.47 3.89
N ASP A 123 -6.26 -6.17 3.91
CA ASP A 123 -6.09 -7.41 4.63
C ASP A 123 -4.81 -7.37 5.48
N SER A 124 -4.86 -8.06 6.61
CA SER A 124 -3.69 -8.20 7.47
C SER A 124 -3.77 -9.49 8.27
N THR A 125 -2.60 -10.07 8.52
CA THR A 125 -2.43 -11.22 9.41
C THR A 125 -1.47 -10.84 10.55
N PRO A 126 -1.88 -10.99 11.83
CA PRO A 126 -3.19 -11.43 12.29
C PRO A 126 -4.32 -10.45 11.89
N THR A 127 -5.55 -10.96 11.72
CA THR A 127 -6.70 -10.14 11.32
C THR A 127 -6.86 -8.97 12.28
N PRO A 128 -6.95 -7.72 11.81
CA PRO A 128 -6.98 -6.57 12.69
C PRO A 128 -8.41 -6.27 13.16
N SER A 129 -8.52 -5.50 14.24
CA SER A 129 -9.77 -4.83 14.60
C SER A 129 -9.89 -3.57 13.72
N TRP A 130 -10.56 -3.68 12.57
CA TRP A 130 -10.79 -2.51 11.68
C TRP A 130 -11.63 -1.40 12.33
N SER A 131 -12.20 -1.64 13.51
CA SER A 131 -13.06 -0.73 14.27
C SER A 131 -12.45 0.65 14.52
N ASP A 132 -11.14 0.71 14.77
CA ASP A 132 -10.41 1.96 15.06
C ASP A 132 -9.33 2.26 14.00
N ALA A 133 -9.41 1.61 12.85
CA ALA A 133 -8.45 1.81 11.79
C ALA A 133 -8.71 3.13 11.05
N VAL A 134 -7.65 3.92 10.89
CA VAL A 134 -7.68 5.25 10.26
C VAL A 134 -6.56 5.36 9.24
N LEU A 135 -6.92 5.70 8.01
CA LEU A 135 -6.01 6.02 6.91
C LEU A 135 -5.94 7.54 6.74
N ARG A 136 -4.73 8.07 6.59
CA ARG A 136 -4.48 9.51 6.38
C ARG A 136 -3.56 9.76 5.20
N ILE A 137 -3.93 10.71 4.34
CA ILE A 137 -3.13 11.19 3.21
C ILE A 137 -3.20 12.71 3.20
N GLY A 138 -2.12 13.40 3.57
CA GLY A 138 -2.18 14.86 3.77
C GLY A 138 -3.23 15.22 4.82
N GLU A 139 -4.21 16.04 4.42
CA GLU A 139 -5.36 16.43 5.26
C GLU A 139 -6.56 15.47 5.15
N PHE A 140 -6.55 14.56 4.18
CA PHE A 140 -7.59 13.56 4.02
C PHE A 140 -7.50 12.49 5.12
N GLU A 141 -8.63 12.21 5.78
CA GLU A 141 -8.77 11.15 6.79
C GLU A 141 -9.95 10.23 6.42
N LEU A 142 -9.71 8.93 6.45
CA LEU A 142 -10.70 7.88 6.24
C LEU A 142 -10.70 6.91 7.41
N ARG A 143 -11.85 6.77 8.08
CA ARG A 143 -12.08 5.74 9.09
C ARG A 143 -12.56 4.47 8.42
N VAL A 144 -11.80 3.40 8.54
CA VAL A 144 -12.09 2.14 7.83
C VAL A 144 -13.44 1.56 8.27
N SER A 145 -13.78 1.66 9.55
CA SER A 145 -15.05 1.17 10.09
C SER A 145 -16.30 1.79 9.47
N ASP A 146 -16.21 3.01 8.94
CA ASP A 146 -17.35 3.70 8.30
C ASP A 146 -17.63 3.18 6.89
N VAL A 147 -16.63 2.57 6.27
CA VAL A 147 -16.63 2.23 4.83
C VAL A 147 -16.36 0.76 4.55
N CYS A 148 -16.07 -0.03 5.58
CA CYS A 148 -15.85 -1.46 5.47
C CYS A 148 -17.17 -2.21 5.25
N VAL A 149 -17.19 -3.15 4.31
CA VAL A 149 -18.40 -3.95 3.99
C VAL A 149 -18.35 -5.34 4.64
N ILE A 150 -17.19 -6.00 4.60
CA ILE A 150 -16.96 -7.36 5.13
C ILE A 150 -15.57 -7.44 5.78
N GLY A 151 -15.24 -8.51 6.50
CA GLY A 151 -13.87 -8.80 6.96
C GLY A 151 -13.27 -9.98 6.19
N PRO A 152 -12.06 -9.93 5.60
CA PRO A 152 -11.12 -8.79 5.40
C PRO A 152 -11.76 -7.57 4.73
N CYS A 153 -11.20 -6.38 4.93
CA CYS A 153 -11.93 -5.15 4.70
C CYS A 153 -12.02 -4.77 3.22
N LEU A 154 -13.15 -5.08 2.59
CA LEU A 154 -13.54 -4.52 1.30
C LEU A 154 -14.19 -3.16 1.51
N LEU A 155 -13.62 -2.13 0.89
CA LEU A 155 -14.14 -0.77 0.93
C LEU A 155 -15.39 -0.62 0.06
N ARG A 156 -16.35 0.18 0.53
CA ARG A 156 -17.47 0.66 -0.28
C ARG A 156 -16.93 1.38 -1.51
N ARG A 157 -17.56 1.14 -2.67
CA ARG A 157 -17.16 1.71 -3.97
C ARG A 157 -16.81 3.20 -3.92
N GLY A 158 -17.71 4.05 -3.43
CA GLY A 158 -17.45 5.49 -3.38
C GLY A 158 -16.28 5.89 -2.49
N ALA A 159 -16.01 5.13 -1.41
CA ALA A 159 -14.84 5.35 -0.56
C ALA A 159 -13.55 4.87 -1.23
N ALA A 160 -13.59 3.77 -1.98
CA ALA A 160 -12.46 3.27 -2.74
C ALA A 160 -12.08 4.24 -3.87
N GLU A 161 -13.05 4.71 -4.64
CA GLU A 161 -12.87 5.72 -5.70
C GLU A 161 -12.24 6.99 -5.15
N HIS A 162 -12.81 7.53 -4.06
CA HIS A 162 -12.30 8.75 -3.44
C HIS A 162 -10.89 8.55 -2.85
N LEU A 163 -10.60 7.40 -2.24
CA LEU A 163 -9.27 7.11 -1.72
C LEU A 163 -8.22 7.06 -2.85
N VAL A 164 -8.53 6.43 -3.99
CA VAL A 164 -7.63 6.39 -5.14
C VAL A 164 -7.34 7.80 -5.67
N GLU A 165 -8.36 8.66 -5.77
CA GLU A 165 -8.18 10.05 -6.16
C GLU A 165 -7.25 10.79 -5.20
N GLN A 166 -7.46 10.66 -3.89
CA GLN A 166 -6.61 11.30 -2.88
C GLN A 166 -5.17 10.80 -2.94
N MET A 167 -4.96 9.52 -3.25
CA MET A 167 -3.62 8.97 -3.45
C MET A 167 -2.94 9.50 -4.72
N LEU A 168 -3.70 9.67 -5.82
CA LEU A 168 -3.18 10.23 -7.08
C LEU A 168 -2.87 11.73 -6.97
N SER A 169 -3.66 12.48 -6.20
CA SER A 169 -3.48 13.93 -6.01
C SER A 169 -2.57 14.29 -4.84
N ALA A 170 -1.99 13.31 -4.15
CA ALA A 170 -1.20 13.56 -2.95
C ALA A 170 0.11 14.28 -3.29
N GLU A 171 0.29 15.49 -2.73
CA GLU A 171 1.57 16.21 -2.81
C GLU A 171 2.65 15.57 -1.92
N ARG A 172 2.23 14.84 -0.88
CA ARG A 172 3.14 14.17 0.06
C ARG A 172 3.51 12.78 -0.45
N PRO A 173 4.76 12.33 -0.22
CA PRO A 173 5.25 11.07 -0.75
C PRO A 173 4.69 9.83 -0.05
N ALA A 174 3.95 9.98 1.05
CA ALA A 174 3.39 8.84 1.79
C ALA A 174 2.10 9.18 2.54
N GLY A 175 1.17 8.22 2.52
CA GLY A 175 0.05 8.12 3.45
C GLY A 175 0.40 7.26 4.67
N VAL A 176 -0.51 7.21 5.64
CA VAL A 176 -0.34 6.41 6.86
C VAL A 176 -1.65 5.71 7.20
N LEU A 177 -1.62 4.40 7.35
CA LEU A 177 -2.68 3.61 7.94
C LEU A 177 -2.33 3.25 9.38
N THR A 178 -3.24 3.48 10.31
CA THR A 178 -3.11 3.07 11.72
C THR A 178 -4.26 2.16 12.10
N PHE A 179 -3.99 1.10 12.85
CA PHE A 179 -5.01 0.15 13.32
C PHE A 179 -4.50 -0.64 14.53
N ARG A 180 -5.34 -1.51 15.10
CA ARG A 180 -4.93 -2.46 16.15
C ARG A 180 -5.06 -3.89 15.67
N ASP A 181 -4.11 -4.73 16.07
CA ASP A 181 -4.24 -6.17 15.90
C ASP A 181 -5.46 -6.68 16.68
N ALA A 182 -6.15 -7.71 16.16
CA ALA A 182 -7.16 -8.38 16.97
C ALA A 182 -6.48 -9.04 18.19
N PRO A 183 -7.17 -9.07 19.35
CA PRO A 183 -6.61 -9.63 20.56
C PRO A 183 -6.40 -11.13 20.42
N LEU A 184 -5.16 -11.56 20.17
CA LEU A 184 -4.78 -12.97 20.33
C LEU A 184 -4.51 -13.31 21.80
N SER A 185 -4.10 -12.32 22.61
CA SER A 185 -3.77 -12.50 24.03
C SER A 185 -3.77 -11.18 24.80
N LYS A 186 -4.94 -10.52 24.95
CA LYS A 186 -5.14 -9.31 25.81
C LYS A 186 -4.25 -8.08 25.52
N SER A 187 -3.37 -8.11 24.52
CA SER A 187 -2.55 -6.99 24.05
C SER A 187 -3.15 -6.41 22.77
N PHE A 188 -3.43 -5.11 22.76
CA PHE A 188 -3.86 -4.36 21.57
C PHE A 188 -2.66 -3.59 21.02
N MET A 189 -1.77 -4.28 20.30
CA MET A 189 -0.65 -3.58 19.68
C MET A 189 -1.19 -2.64 18.59
N LYS A 190 -0.96 -1.35 18.76
CA LYS A 190 -1.30 -0.34 17.75
C LYS A 190 -0.22 -0.38 16.67
N ARG A 191 -0.64 -0.60 15.44
CA ARG A 191 0.22 -0.61 14.25
C ARG A 191 0.09 0.68 13.46
N ARG A 192 1.17 0.98 12.75
CA ARG A 192 1.28 2.09 11.81
C ARG A 192 2.00 1.60 10.57
N ILE A 193 1.32 1.64 9.43
CA ILE A 193 1.84 1.26 8.12
C ILE A 193 1.95 2.52 7.26
N GLY A 194 3.12 2.74 6.67
CA GLY A 194 3.30 3.76 5.64
C GLY A 194 2.77 3.26 4.31
N ILE A 195 2.05 4.12 3.59
CA ILE A 195 1.57 3.84 2.23
C ILE A 195 2.40 4.71 1.29
N PRO A 196 3.39 4.18 0.55
CA PRO A 196 4.23 4.96 -0.35
C PRO A 196 3.40 5.46 -1.55
N LEU A 197 3.44 6.77 -1.82
CA LEU A 197 2.66 7.42 -2.88
C LEU A 197 3.52 7.92 -4.05
N ALA A 198 4.84 8.01 -3.88
CA ALA A 198 5.76 8.55 -4.89
C ALA A 198 5.60 7.90 -6.28
N ASP A 199 5.42 6.58 -6.34
CA ASP A 199 5.29 5.82 -7.58
C ASP A 199 3.86 5.33 -7.85
N PHE A 200 2.89 5.76 -7.04
CA PHE A 200 1.52 5.23 -7.11
C PHE A 200 0.83 5.55 -8.44
N GLY A 201 1.03 6.77 -8.97
CA GLY A 201 0.43 7.18 -10.25
C GLY A 201 0.94 6.34 -11.43
N GLU A 202 2.23 6.04 -11.48
CA GLU A 202 2.83 5.17 -12.50
C GLU A 202 2.32 3.73 -12.33
N ALA A 203 2.27 3.22 -11.11
CA ALA A 203 1.77 1.89 -10.82
C ALA A 203 0.27 1.72 -11.18
N MET A 204 -0.54 2.76 -10.97
CA MET A 204 -1.95 2.80 -11.37
C MET A 204 -2.11 2.83 -12.89
N SER A 205 -1.26 3.59 -13.58
CA SER A 205 -1.25 3.65 -15.05
C SER A 205 -0.91 2.27 -15.63
N LEU A 206 0.07 1.59 -15.05
CA LEU A 206 0.41 0.22 -15.43
C LEU A 206 -0.73 -0.76 -15.13
N LEU A 207 -1.41 -0.64 -13.99
CA LEU A 207 -2.58 -1.47 -13.69
C LEU A 207 -3.65 -1.32 -14.78
N ILE A 208 -4.00 -0.09 -15.15
CA ILE A 208 -5.01 0.21 -16.17
C ILE A 208 -4.60 -0.38 -17.53
N GLU A 209 -3.35 -0.17 -17.95
CA GLU A 209 -2.81 -0.73 -19.19
C GLU A 209 -2.92 -2.26 -19.19
N GLN A 210 -2.48 -2.93 -18.12
CA GLN A 210 -2.55 -4.38 -18.03
C GLN A 210 -4.00 -4.89 -17.99
N THR A 211 -4.90 -4.19 -17.29
CA THR A 211 -6.33 -4.53 -17.27
C THR A 211 -6.93 -4.45 -18.68
N GLN A 212 -6.60 -3.42 -19.47
CA GLN A 212 -7.07 -3.29 -20.85
C GLN A 212 -6.53 -4.43 -21.73
N LEU A 213 -5.22 -4.72 -21.66
CA LEU A 213 -4.58 -5.77 -22.45
C LEU A 213 -5.15 -7.17 -22.17
N HIS A 214 -5.45 -7.48 -20.91
CA HIS A 214 -5.91 -8.80 -20.47
C HIS A 214 -7.43 -8.98 -20.47
N SER A 215 -8.21 -7.90 -20.57
CA SER A 215 -9.68 -7.99 -20.65
C SER A 215 -10.20 -8.36 -22.03
N GLY A 216 -9.33 -8.53 -23.03
CA GLY A 216 -9.71 -8.99 -24.37
C GLY A 216 -10.49 -7.96 -25.19
N TYR A 217 -10.21 -6.67 -24.97
CA TYR A 217 -10.62 -5.60 -25.88
C TYR A 217 -9.62 -5.43 -27.02
#